data_AF-A0A5U3E8I1-F1
#
_entry.id   AF-A0A5U3E8I1-F1
#
_cell.length_a   1.000
_cell.length_b   1.000
_cell.length_c   1.000
_cell.angle_alpha   90.00
_cell.angle_beta   90.00
_cell.angle_gamma   90.00
#
_symmetry.space_group_name_H-M   'P 1'
#
loop_
_entity.id
_entity.type
_entity.pdbx_description
1 polymer ?
#
loop_
_entity_poly.entity_id
_entity_poly.type
_entity_poly.pdbx_seq_one_letter_code
_entity_poly.pdbx_strand_id
1 'polypeptide(L)'
;MNGELIWVLSLLAIAVVLFATGKVRMDAVALFVIVAFVLSGTLTLPEAFSGFSDPNVILIAALFIIGDGLVRTGVATVVGTWLVKMAGSSEIKMLVLLMITVAGLGAFMSSTGVVAIFIPVVLSVSMHMQTSPSRLMMPLSFAGLISGMMTLVATPPNLVVNSELLREGLHGFSFFSVTPLGVVVLALGIVYMLVMRFMLKGDAPGQQAGKRRTFRDLIREYRLTGRARRLAIRPGSPMVGQRLDDLKLRERYGANVIGVERWRRFRRVIVNVNGVSEFRARDVLLIDMSAAEV
;
A
#
# COMPACT_ATOMS: atom_id res chain seq x y z
N MET A 1 41.24 20.78 -11.45
CA MET A 1 40.07 20.58 -10.57
C MET A 1 40.41 21.12 -9.21
N ASN A 2 39.65 22.10 -8.70
CA ASN A 2 39.85 22.64 -7.35
C ASN A 2 39.60 21.52 -6.32
N GLY A 3 40.41 21.43 -5.27
CA GLY A 3 40.27 20.38 -4.24
C GLY A 3 38.88 20.35 -3.60
N GLU A 4 38.29 21.53 -3.43
CA GLU A 4 36.90 21.72 -2.97
C GLU A 4 35.86 21.12 -3.92
N LEU A 5 36.04 21.28 -5.24
CA LEU A 5 35.15 20.70 -6.25
C LEU A 5 35.20 19.16 -6.22
N ILE A 6 36.39 18.58 -6.04
CA ILE A 6 36.56 17.13 -5.92
C ILE A 6 35.84 16.62 -4.69
N TRP A 7 35.94 17.35 -3.57
CA TRP A 7 35.26 17.02 -2.33
C TRP A 7 33.73 17.04 -2.49
N VAL A 8 33.18 18.13 -3.04
CA VAL A 8 31.74 18.28 -3.31
C VAL A 8 31.22 17.15 -4.22
N LEU A 9 31.92 16.87 -5.33
CA LEU A 9 31.53 15.81 -6.26
C LEU A 9 31.61 14.42 -5.63
N SER A 10 32.61 14.18 -4.77
CA SER A 10 32.74 12.91 -4.05
C SER A 10 31.59 12.70 -3.08
N LEU A 11 31.24 13.72 -2.29
CA LEU A 11 30.09 13.68 -1.38
C LEU A 11 28.78 13.49 -2.14
N LEU A 12 28.61 14.16 -3.28
CA LEU A 12 27.43 13.97 -4.14
C LEU A 12 27.34 12.53 -4.65
N ALA A 13 28.43 11.96 -5.17
CA ALA A 13 28.46 10.57 -5.63
C ALA A 13 28.12 9.59 -4.51
N ILE A 14 28.69 9.80 -3.32
CA ILE A 14 28.39 9.01 -2.13
C ILE A 14 26.89 9.11 -1.76
N ALA A 15 26.33 10.31 -1.74
CA ALA A 15 24.91 10.54 -1.45
C ALA A 15 24.00 9.84 -2.46
N VAL A 16 24.31 9.93 -3.76
CA VAL A 16 23.56 9.24 -4.82
C VAL A 16 23.58 7.72 -4.63
N VAL A 17 24.74 7.14 -4.31
CA VAL A 17 24.86 5.69 -4.04
C VAL A 17 24.08 5.31 -2.78
N LEU A 18 24.14 6.11 -1.72
CA LEU A 18 23.38 5.87 -0.49
C LEU A 18 21.86 5.94 -0.73
N PHE A 19 21.39 6.92 -1.50
CA PHE A 19 19.98 7.03 -1.88
C PHE A 19 19.54 5.85 -2.75
N ALA A 20 20.34 5.45 -3.74
CA ALA A 20 20.02 4.34 -4.62
C ALA A 20 20.02 2.98 -3.91
N THR A 21 20.91 2.78 -2.93
CA THR A 21 20.98 1.53 -2.16
C THR A 21 19.88 1.39 -1.11
N GLY A 22 19.28 2.49 -0.65
CA GLY A 22 18.17 2.49 0.31
C GLY A 22 18.49 1.87 1.68
N LYS A 23 19.77 1.60 1.98
CA LYS A 23 20.20 0.96 3.23
C LYS A 23 20.11 1.90 4.43
N VAL A 24 20.36 3.18 4.19
CA VAL A 24 20.29 4.25 5.20
C VAL A 24 19.09 5.11 4.84
N ARG A 25 18.35 5.58 5.85
CA ARG A 25 17.20 6.46 5.63
C ARG A 25 17.65 7.75 4.93
N MET A 26 16.86 8.20 3.95
CA MET A 26 17.20 9.36 3.12
C MET A 26 17.42 10.64 3.93
N ASP A 27 16.65 10.84 5.01
CA ASP A 27 16.79 11.97 5.93
C ASP A 27 18.12 11.94 6.68
N ALA A 28 18.57 10.77 7.13
CA ALA A 28 19.88 10.61 7.77
C ALA A 28 21.03 10.89 6.79
N VAL A 29 20.94 10.38 5.56
CA VAL A 29 21.94 10.65 4.51
C VAL A 29 22.04 12.16 4.25
N ALA A 30 20.92 12.87 4.10
CA ALA A 30 20.90 14.32 3.90
C ALA A 30 21.57 15.07 5.07
N LEU A 31 21.27 14.71 6.32
CA LEU A 31 21.90 15.31 7.50
C LEU A 31 23.41 15.07 7.55
N PHE A 32 23.88 13.85 7.23
CA PHE A 32 25.31 13.56 7.19
C PHE A 32 26.04 14.38 6.13
N VAL A 33 25.44 14.58 4.96
CA VAL A 33 26.01 15.42 3.89
C VAL A 33 26.13 16.87 4.36
N ILE A 34 25.10 17.43 5.00
CA ILE A 34 25.14 18.80 5.54
C ILE A 34 26.26 18.94 6.59
N VAL A 35 26.34 17.98 7.53
CA VAL A 35 27.40 17.97 8.56
C VAL A 35 28.79 17.86 7.94
N ALA A 36 28.97 17.01 6.94
CA ALA A 36 30.24 16.86 6.24
C ALA A 36 30.67 18.17 5.55
N PHE A 37 29.73 18.89 4.93
CA PHE A 37 30.03 20.18 4.31
C PHE A 37 30.45 21.24 5.33
N VAL A 38 29.77 21.34 6.47
CA VAL A 38 30.13 22.29 7.53
C VAL A 38 31.49 21.94 8.17
N LEU A 39 31.73 20.66 8.49
CA LEU A 39 32.99 20.21 9.10
C LEU A 39 34.20 20.37 8.17
N SER A 40 33.98 20.19 6.86
CA SER A 40 35.03 20.42 5.86
C SER A 40 35.33 21.91 5.60
N GLY A 41 34.54 22.83 6.16
CA GLY A 41 34.66 24.27 5.90
C GLY A 41 34.18 24.71 4.52
N THR A 42 33.54 23.81 3.75
CA THR A 42 33.00 24.11 2.41
C THR A 42 31.75 25.00 2.51
N LEU A 43 30.96 24.84 3.57
CA LEU A 43 29.80 25.68 3.86
C LEU A 43 29.93 26.29 5.25
N THR A 44 29.54 27.56 5.36
CA THR A 44 29.35 28.21 6.65
C THR A 44 28.07 27.72 7.33
N LEU A 45 27.98 27.92 8.65
CA LEU A 45 26.79 27.51 9.41
C LEU A 45 25.50 28.18 8.89
N PRO A 46 25.46 29.50 8.59
CA PRO A 46 24.29 30.13 8.01
C PRO A 46 23.89 29.57 6.63
N GLU A 47 24.86 29.25 5.77
CA GLU A 47 24.58 28.65 4.46
C GLU A 47 23.97 27.25 4.60
N ALA A 48 24.47 26.45 5.54
CA ALA A 48 23.91 25.13 5.82
C ALA A 48 22.45 25.19 6.33
N PHE A 49 22.09 26.23 7.11
CA PHE A 49 20.72 26.43 7.60
C PHE A 49 19.78 27.09 6.58
N SER A 50 20.31 27.77 5.57
CA SER A 50 19.51 28.52 4.58
C SER A 50 18.44 27.67 3.88
N GLY A 51 18.75 26.40 3.57
CA GLY A 51 17.81 25.46 2.95
C GLY A 51 16.61 25.09 3.83
N PHE A 52 16.73 25.17 5.16
CA PHE A 52 15.62 24.92 6.09
C PHE A 52 14.65 26.10 6.20
N SER A 53 15.11 27.30 5.87
CA SER A 53 14.28 28.51 5.85
C SER A 53 13.55 28.73 4.53
N ASP A 54 13.66 27.79 3.58
CA ASP A 54 12.96 27.87 2.31
C ASP A 54 11.43 27.83 2.54
N PRO A 55 10.67 28.84 2.04
CA PRO A 55 9.21 28.88 2.18
C PRO A 55 8.49 27.62 1.66
N ASN A 56 9.07 26.91 0.70
CA ASN A 56 8.53 25.66 0.18
C ASN A 56 8.55 24.54 1.22
N VAL A 57 9.52 24.53 2.15
CA VAL A 57 9.55 23.55 3.26
C VAL A 57 8.33 23.74 4.17
N ILE A 58 8.00 25.00 4.49
CA ILE A 58 6.81 25.34 5.30
C ILE A 58 5.53 24.97 4.54
N LEU A 59 5.48 25.25 3.24
CA LEU A 59 4.34 24.89 2.39
C LEU A 59 4.09 23.38 2.37
N ILE A 60 5.15 22.57 2.22
CA ILE A 60 5.08 21.10 2.28
C ILE A 60 4.52 20.64 3.62
N ALA A 61 5.03 21.18 4.74
CA ALA A 61 4.56 20.84 6.07
C ALA A 61 3.06 21.14 6.25
N ALA A 62 2.61 22.33 5.85
CA ALA A 62 1.21 22.73 5.91
C ALA A 62 0.30 21.80 5.10
N LEU A 63 0.75 21.37 3.92
CA LEU A 63 -0.03 20.48 3.06
C LEU A 63 -0.08 19.04 3.56
N PHE A 64 0.97 18.55 4.19
CA PHE A 64 0.91 17.27 4.89
C PHE A 64 -0.12 17.32 6.04
N ILE A 65 -0.21 18.44 6.77
CA ILE A 65 -1.24 18.65 7.80
C ILE A 65 -2.65 18.65 7.19
N ILE A 66 -2.86 19.40 6.10
CA ILE A 66 -4.14 19.44 5.39
C ILE A 66 -4.52 18.05 4.85
N GLY A 67 -3.55 17.36 4.25
CA GLY A 67 -3.70 16.00 3.75
C GLY A 67 -4.13 15.04 4.86
N ASP A 68 -3.44 15.02 6.01
CA ASP A 68 -3.81 14.18 7.15
C ASP A 68 -5.18 14.55 7.71
N GLY A 69 -5.52 15.85 7.77
CA GLY A 69 -6.85 16.33 8.13
C GLY A 69 -7.95 15.78 7.22
N LEU A 70 -7.71 15.71 5.90
CA LEU A 70 -8.66 15.14 4.95
C LEU A 70 -8.85 13.62 5.14
N VAL A 71 -7.80 12.91 5.54
CA VAL A 71 -7.91 11.48 5.89
C VAL A 71 -8.72 11.30 7.16
N ARG A 72 -8.39 12.05 8.22
CA ARG A 72 -9.03 11.92 9.54
C ARG A 72 -10.51 12.28 9.53
N THR A 73 -10.89 13.23 8.68
CA THR A 73 -12.30 13.64 8.50
C THR A 73 -13.13 12.62 7.73
N GLY A 74 -12.52 11.57 7.17
CA GLY A 74 -13.22 10.50 6.46
C GLY A 74 -13.73 10.92 5.07
N VAL A 75 -13.28 12.07 4.54
CA VAL A 75 -13.70 12.56 3.21
C VAL A 75 -13.41 11.51 2.15
N ALA A 76 -12.26 10.85 2.22
CA ALA A 76 -11.91 9.81 1.27
C ALA A 76 -12.85 8.57 1.34
N THR A 77 -13.41 8.25 2.50
CA THR A 77 -14.45 7.20 2.66
C THR A 77 -15.77 7.63 2.00
N VAL A 78 -16.17 8.89 2.21
CA VAL A 78 -17.36 9.48 1.57
C VAL A 78 -17.21 9.50 0.06
N VAL A 79 -16.05 9.93 -0.43
CA VAL A 79 -15.74 9.94 -1.86
C VAL A 79 -15.72 8.52 -2.43
N GLY A 80 -15.16 7.54 -1.71
CA GLY A 80 -15.17 6.14 -2.11
C GLY A 80 -16.58 5.58 -2.28
N THR A 81 -17.47 5.81 -1.31
CA THR A 81 -18.88 5.38 -1.39
C THR A 81 -19.65 6.09 -2.50
N TRP A 82 -19.41 7.39 -2.71
CA TRP A 82 -19.95 8.14 -3.85
C TRP A 82 -19.50 7.55 -5.19
N LEU A 83 -18.22 7.15 -5.29
CA LEU A 83 -17.63 6.55 -6.47
C LEU A 83 -18.35 5.25 -6.86
N VAL A 84 -18.59 4.36 -5.89
CA VAL A 84 -19.33 3.10 -6.11
C VAL A 84 -20.74 3.39 -6.61
N LYS A 85 -21.43 4.34 -5.97
CA LYS A 85 -22.80 4.71 -6.32
C LYS A 85 -22.91 5.27 -7.73
N MET A 86 -21.95 6.10 -8.14
CA MET A 86 -21.94 6.75 -9.45
C MET A 86 -21.50 5.82 -10.58
N ALA A 87 -20.53 4.94 -10.32
CA ALA A 87 -20.05 3.96 -11.28
C ALA A 87 -21.09 2.86 -11.58
N GLY A 88 -21.88 2.48 -10.57
CA GLY A 88 -22.86 1.41 -10.66
C GLY A 88 -22.21 0.07 -11.01
N SER A 89 -22.73 -0.61 -12.04
CA SER A 89 -22.24 -1.91 -12.50
C SER A 89 -21.22 -1.83 -13.66
N SER A 90 -20.85 -0.64 -14.13
CA SER A 90 -19.98 -0.48 -15.30
C SER A 90 -18.50 -0.41 -14.91
N GLU A 91 -17.71 -1.41 -15.31
CA GLU A 91 -16.25 -1.46 -15.06
C GLU A 91 -15.54 -0.25 -15.70
N ILE A 92 -16.01 0.19 -16.86
CA ILE A 92 -15.49 1.35 -17.59
C ILE A 92 -15.70 2.63 -16.77
N LYS A 93 -16.94 2.87 -16.32
CA LYS A 93 -17.26 4.06 -15.50
C LYS A 93 -16.48 4.05 -14.21
N MET A 94 -16.36 2.88 -13.56
CA MET A 94 -15.58 2.72 -12.34
C MET A 94 -14.11 3.08 -12.56
N LEU A 95 -13.48 2.56 -13.62
CA LEU A 95 -12.08 2.84 -13.93
C LEU A 95 -11.85 4.34 -14.16
N VAL A 96 -12.68 4.97 -14.98
CA VAL A 96 -12.54 6.40 -15.33
C VAL A 96 -12.75 7.28 -14.10
N LEU A 97 -13.85 7.06 -13.36
CA LEU A 97 -14.14 7.83 -12.15
C LEU A 97 -13.06 7.62 -11.09
N LEU A 98 -12.58 6.39 -10.91
CA LEU A 98 -11.51 6.08 -9.96
C LEU A 98 -10.27 6.90 -10.28
N MET A 99 -9.83 6.89 -11.54
CA MET A 99 -8.63 7.63 -11.94
C MET A 99 -8.79 9.14 -11.76
N ILE A 100 -9.93 9.71 -12.14
CA ILE A 100 -10.21 11.15 -11.98
C ILE A 100 -10.22 11.53 -10.51
N THR A 101 -10.92 10.75 -9.68
CA THR A 101 -11.07 11.04 -8.26
C THR A 101 -9.74 10.90 -7.51
N VAL A 102 -8.97 9.85 -7.79
CA VAL A 102 -7.66 9.63 -7.18
C VAL A 102 -6.68 10.71 -7.61
N ALA A 103 -6.63 11.05 -8.90
CA ALA A 103 -5.77 12.13 -9.40
C ALA A 103 -6.17 13.49 -8.78
N GLY A 104 -7.46 13.79 -8.70
CA GLY A 104 -7.97 15.03 -8.12
C GLY A 104 -7.71 15.16 -6.62
N LEU A 105 -7.96 14.11 -5.84
CA LEU A 105 -7.65 14.12 -4.40
C LEU A 105 -6.15 14.12 -4.14
N GLY A 106 -5.39 13.32 -4.91
CA GLY A 106 -3.93 13.25 -4.83
C GLY A 106 -3.23 14.49 -5.37
N ALA A 107 -3.97 15.47 -5.89
CA ALA A 107 -3.45 16.78 -6.25
C ALA A 107 -3.16 17.65 -5.01
N PHE A 108 -3.78 17.32 -3.87
CA PHE A 108 -3.65 18.04 -2.60
C PHE A 108 -3.07 17.18 -1.48
N MET A 109 -2.89 15.89 -1.75
CA MET A 109 -2.41 14.89 -0.80
C MET A 109 -1.17 14.19 -1.36
N SER A 110 -0.38 13.57 -0.49
CA SER A 110 0.65 12.64 -0.94
C SER A 110 0.03 11.51 -1.75
N SER A 111 0.64 11.21 -2.92
CA SER A 111 0.27 10.08 -3.78
C SER A 111 0.20 8.76 -3.01
N THR A 112 1.08 8.56 -2.03
CA THR A 112 1.10 7.37 -1.18
C THR A 112 -0.12 7.32 -0.26
N GLY A 113 -0.48 8.47 0.34
CA GLY A 113 -1.63 8.57 1.25
C GLY A 113 -2.95 8.33 0.52
N VAL A 114 -3.14 8.96 -0.65
CA VAL A 114 -4.38 8.78 -1.43
C VAL A 114 -4.53 7.33 -1.88
N VAL A 115 -3.47 6.69 -2.36
CA VAL A 115 -3.53 5.28 -2.79
C VAL A 115 -3.90 4.38 -1.62
N ALA A 116 -3.26 4.54 -0.45
CA ALA A 116 -3.54 3.73 0.73
C ALA A 116 -5.02 3.77 1.14
N ILE A 117 -5.66 4.94 1.03
CA ILE A 117 -7.08 5.09 1.38
C ILE A 117 -8.00 4.46 0.34
N PHE A 118 -7.63 4.50 -0.94
CA PHE A 118 -8.45 3.96 -2.02
C PHE A 118 -8.26 2.45 -2.23
N ILE A 119 -7.20 1.82 -1.71
CA ILE A 119 -7.04 0.35 -1.73
C ILE A 119 -8.28 -0.38 -1.17
N PRO A 120 -8.76 -0.12 0.06
CA PRO A 120 -9.93 -0.83 0.59
C PRO A 120 -11.20 -0.57 -0.24
N VAL A 121 -11.36 0.63 -0.80
CA VAL A 121 -12.48 0.97 -1.70
C VAL A 121 -12.41 0.12 -2.98
N VAL A 122 -11.24 0.07 -3.62
CA VAL A 122 -11.00 -0.72 -4.83
C VAL A 122 -11.22 -2.21 -4.59
N LEU A 123 -10.74 -2.75 -3.46
CA LEU A 123 -10.95 -4.14 -3.09
C LEU A 123 -12.44 -4.46 -2.89
N SER A 124 -13.16 -3.59 -2.17
CA SER A 124 -14.61 -3.73 -1.95
C SER A 124 -15.39 -3.71 -3.27
N VAL A 125 -15.09 -2.75 -4.15
CA VAL A 125 -15.77 -2.64 -5.45
C VAL A 125 -15.46 -3.83 -6.34
N SER A 126 -14.21 -4.29 -6.39
CA SER A 126 -13.82 -5.46 -7.19
C SER A 126 -14.61 -6.72 -6.76
N MET A 127 -14.85 -6.89 -5.45
CA MET A 127 -15.69 -7.96 -4.92
C MET A 127 -17.16 -7.83 -5.33
N HIS A 128 -17.72 -6.62 -5.26
CA HIS A 128 -19.09 -6.36 -5.67
C HIS A 128 -19.31 -6.56 -7.19
N MET A 129 -18.34 -6.14 -8.00
CA MET A 129 -18.39 -6.25 -9.46
C MET A 129 -17.98 -7.63 -9.99
N GLN A 130 -17.54 -8.55 -9.11
CA GLN A 130 -16.98 -9.85 -9.49
C GLN A 130 -15.85 -9.72 -10.53
N THR A 131 -15.01 -8.70 -10.37
CA THR A 131 -13.83 -8.44 -11.22
C THR A 131 -12.54 -8.70 -10.44
N SER A 132 -11.46 -9.03 -11.15
CA SER A 132 -10.15 -9.26 -10.51
C SER A 132 -9.63 -7.93 -9.94
N PRO A 133 -9.22 -7.85 -8.65
CA PRO A 133 -8.74 -6.62 -8.04
C PRO A 133 -7.60 -5.94 -8.82
N SER A 134 -6.72 -6.73 -9.44
CA SER A 134 -5.61 -6.22 -10.25
C SER A 134 -6.06 -5.26 -11.37
N ARG A 135 -7.28 -5.41 -11.89
CA ARG A 135 -7.82 -4.54 -12.95
C ARG A 135 -8.15 -3.12 -12.47
N LEU A 136 -8.45 -2.95 -11.19
CA LEU A 136 -8.73 -1.63 -10.59
C LEU A 136 -7.56 -1.10 -9.76
N MET A 137 -6.69 -1.99 -9.24
CA MET A 137 -5.46 -1.62 -8.54
C MET A 137 -4.44 -0.94 -9.48
N MET A 138 -4.29 -1.41 -10.72
CA MET A 138 -3.39 -0.75 -11.68
C MET A 138 -3.83 0.69 -12.03
N PRO A 139 -5.11 0.94 -12.39
CA PRO A 139 -5.60 2.30 -12.58
C PRO A 139 -5.43 3.18 -11.33
N LEU A 140 -5.66 2.64 -10.14
CA LEU A 140 -5.41 3.33 -8.88
C LEU A 140 -3.95 3.77 -8.75
N SER A 141 -2.99 2.87 -9.01
CA SER A 141 -1.56 3.19 -8.96
C SER A 141 -1.17 4.25 -10.00
N PHE A 142 -1.64 4.12 -11.25
CA PHE A 142 -1.38 5.11 -12.30
C PHE A 142 -1.96 6.47 -11.93
N ALA A 143 -3.20 6.53 -11.46
CA ALA A 143 -3.82 7.78 -11.04
C ALA A 143 -3.10 8.41 -9.84
N GLY A 144 -2.64 7.61 -8.89
CA GLY A 144 -1.83 8.09 -7.76
C GLY A 144 -0.47 8.65 -8.20
N LEU A 145 0.18 8.06 -9.21
CA LEU A 145 1.40 8.62 -9.79
C LEU A 145 1.11 9.93 -10.56
N ILE A 146 0.03 9.94 -11.34
CA ILE A 146 -0.38 11.11 -12.15
C ILE A 146 -0.84 12.27 -11.28
N SER A 147 -1.40 12.00 -10.10
CA SER A 147 -1.83 13.03 -9.15
C SER A 147 -0.69 14.00 -8.80
N GLY A 148 0.55 13.51 -8.81
CA GLY A 148 1.74 14.30 -8.58
C GLY A 148 2.04 15.38 -9.61
N MET A 149 1.41 15.29 -10.78
CA MET A 149 1.50 16.26 -11.88
C MET A 149 0.30 17.20 -11.93
N MET A 150 -0.59 17.17 -10.92
CA MET A 150 -1.79 17.99 -10.92
C MET A 150 -1.56 19.39 -10.34
N THR A 151 -0.69 19.54 -9.35
CA THR A 151 -0.40 20.84 -8.73
C THR A 151 1.10 20.97 -8.47
N LEU A 152 1.53 22.21 -8.27
CA LEU A 152 2.90 22.51 -7.84
C LEU A 152 3.28 21.75 -6.56
N VAL A 153 2.31 21.50 -5.69
CA VAL A 153 2.56 21.00 -4.35
C VAL A 153 2.32 19.49 -4.19
N ALA A 154 1.77 18.84 -5.21
CA ALA A 154 1.45 17.42 -5.15
C ALA A 154 2.69 16.54 -4.99
N THR A 155 3.87 17.00 -5.43
CA THR A 155 5.13 16.26 -5.25
C THR A 155 6.32 17.17 -4.91
N PRO A 156 7.29 16.66 -4.11
CA PRO A 156 8.50 17.41 -3.76
C PRO A 156 9.32 17.91 -4.96
N PRO A 157 9.54 17.13 -6.05
CA PRO A 157 10.34 17.60 -7.18
C PRO A 157 9.82 18.90 -7.82
N ASN A 158 8.49 19.05 -7.95
CA ASN A 158 7.90 20.29 -8.51
C ASN A 158 8.27 21.52 -7.66
N LEU A 159 8.27 21.36 -6.34
CA LEU A 159 8.66 22.42 -5.41
C LEU A 159 10.15 22.71 -5.44
N VAL A 160 11.00 21.67 -5.57
CA VAL A 160 12.46 21.85 -5.68
C VAL A 160 12.82 22.65 -6.94
N VAL A 161 12.18 22.36 -8.07
CA VAL A 161 12.38 23.14 -9.30
C VAL A 161 11.89 24.59 -9.11
N ASN A 162 10.74 24.77 -8.46
CA ASN A 162 10.21 26.11 -8.17
C ASN A 162 11.11 26.93 -7.25
N SER A 163 11.67 26.33 -6.18
CA SER A 163 12.65 27.01 -5.32
C SER A 163 13.85 27.47 -6.12
N GLU A 164 14.36 26.63 -7.03
CA GLU A 164 15.56 26.97 -7.79
C GLU A 164 15.31 28.10 -8.78
N LEU A 165 14.16 28.11 -9.46
CA LEU A 165 13.76 29.22 -10.32
C LEU A 165 13.69 30.55 -9.55
N LEU A 166 13.09 30.54 -8.36
CA LEU A 166 12.99 31.74 -7.52
C LEU A 166 14.36 32.19 -7.01
N ARG A 167 15.27 31.26 -6.69
CA ARG A 167 16.66 31.56 -6.27
C ARG A 167 17.46 32.24 -7.37
N GLU A 168 17.27 31.85 -8.63
CA GLU A 168 17.88 32.47 -9.81
C GLU A 168 17.17 33.77 -10.24
N GLY A 169 16.19 34.26 -9.48
CA GLY A 169 15.44 35.49 -9.80
C GLY A 169 14.47 35.34 -10.96
N LEU A 170 14.19 34.11 -11.41
CA LEU A 170 13.21 33.81 -12.44
C LEU A 170 11.79 33.76 -11.86
N HIS A 171 10.80 33.92 -12.72
CA HIS A 171 9.41 33.71 -12.34
C HIS A 171 9.18 32.25 -11.97
N GLY A 172 8.82 32.00 -10.71
CA GLY A 172 8.41 30.69 -10.24
C GLY A 172 7.10 30.21 -10.86
N PHE A 173 6.75 28.97 -10.55
CA PHE A 173 5.52 28.34 -10.99
C PHE A 173 4.30 28.83 -10.20
N SER A 174 3.20 29.11 -10.91
CA SER A 174 1.88 29.23 -10.27
C SER A 174 1.38 27.87 -9.79
N PHE A 175 0.46 27.87 -8.83
CA PHE A 175 -0.06 26.65 -8.18
C PHE A 175 -0.57 25.59 -9.17
N PHE A 176 -1.24 26.02 -10.25
CA PHE A 176 -1.80 25.15 -11.29
C PHE A 176 -1.01 25.16 -12.61
N SER A 177 0.24 25.64 -12.60
CA SER A 177 1.07 25.69 -13.82
C SER A 177 1.33 24.30 -14.43
N VAL A 178 1.43 23.25 -13.60
CA VAL A 178 1.69 21.86 -14.02
C VAL A 178 0.40 21.14 -14.45
N THR A 179 -0.77 21.64 -14.02
CA THR A 179 -2.07 20.99 -14.21
C THR A 179 -2.43 20.73 -15.67
N PRO A 180 -2.20 21.64 -16.65
CA PRO A 180 -2.53 21.37 -18.05
C PRO A 180 -1.82 20.13 -18.57
N LEU A 181 -0.52 19.99 -18.27
CA LEU A 181 0.26 18.82 -18.64
C LEU A 181 -0.25 17.58 -17.92
N GLY A 182 -0.50 17.68 -16.62
CA GLY A 182 -1.04 16.57 -15.84
C GLY A 182 -2.39 16.10 -16.35
N VAL A 183 -3.29 17.00 -16.77
CA VAL A 183 -4.62 16.65 -17.33
C VAL A 183 -4.48 15.91 -18.65
N VAL A 184 -3.54 16.33 -19.51
CA VAL A 184 -3.22 15.59 -20.75
C VAL A 184 -2.70 14.20 -20.42
N VAL A 185 -1.76 14.08 -19.46
CA VAL A 185 -1.23 12.78 -19.03
C VAL A 185 -2.30 11.92 -18.37
N LEU A 186 -3.23 12.50 -17.61
CA LEU A 186 -4.38 11.81 -17.03
C LEU A 186 -5.31 11.28 -18.11
N ALA A 187 -5.64 12.09 -19.12
CA ALA A 187 -6.47 11.68 -20.24
C ALA A 187 -5.81 10.53 -21.01
N LEU A 188 -4.52 10.65 -21.34
CA LEU A 188 -3.75 9.58 -21.98
C LEU A 188 -3.66 8.33 -21.10
N GLY A 189 -3.45 8.50 -19.80
CA GLY A 189 -3.42 7.42 -18.82
C GLY A 189 -4.76 6.68 -18.74
N ILE A 190 -5.87 7.41 -18.74
CA ILE A 190 -7.21 6.82 -18.78
C ILE A 190 -7.41 6.02 -20.07
N VAL A 191 -7.08 6.62 -21.22
CA VAL A 191 -7.19 5.93 -22.52
C VAL A 191 -6.32 4.68 -22.54
N TYR A 192 -5.07 4.78 -22.10
CA TYR A 192 -4.15 3.65 -21.99
C TYR A 192 -4.71 2.55 -21.11
N MET A 193 -5.22 2.88 -19.92
CA MET A 193 -5.79 1.89 -19.00
C MET A 193 -7.08 1.26 -19.55
N LEU A 194 -7.90 2.02 -20.29
CA LEU A 194 -9.09 1.50 -20.96
C LEU A 194 -8.76 0.50 -22.07
N VAL A 195 -7.65 0.71 -22.80
CA VAL A 195 -7.16 -0.22 -23.81
C VAL A 195 -6.51 -1.43 -23.14
N MET A 196 -5.64 -1.19 -22.16
CA MET A 196 -4.84 -2.23 -21.52
C MET A 196 -5.66 -3.13 -20.57
N ARG A 197 -6.86 -2.72 -20.15
CA ARG A 197 -7.75 -3.56 -19.32
C ARG A 197 -8.03 -4.94 -19.92
N PHE A 198 -7.99 -5.06 -21.25
CA PHE A 198 -8.19 -6.33 -21.95
C PHE A 198 -6.97 -7.26 -21.86
N MET A 199 -5.76 -6.69 -21.80
CA MET A 199 -4.51 -7.41 -21.60
C MET A 199 -4.22 -7.69 -20.12
N LEU A 200 -4.79 -6.89 -19.21
CA LEU A 200 -4.84 -7.15 -17.77
C LEU A 200 -5.81 -8.31 -17.47
N LYS A 201 -5.50 -9.50 -17.97
CA LYS A 201 -6.01 -10.77 -17.45
C LYS A 201 -5.34 -11.00 -16.10
N GLY A 202 -5.79 -10.25 -15.09
CA GLY A 202 -5.61 -10.68 -13.71
C GLY A 202 -6.32 -12.01 -13.55
N ASP A 203 -5.68 -12.96 -12.88
CA ASP A 203 -6.31 -14.22 -12.50
C ASP A 203 -7.72 -13.93 -12.00
N ALA A 204 -8.69 -14.68 -12.54
CA ALA A 204 -10.10 -14.47 -12.27
C ALA A 204 -10.33 -14.32 -10.74
N PRO A 205 -11.29 -13.49 -10.31
CA PRO A 205 -11.55 -13.18 -8.89
C PRO A 205 -11.84 -14.42 -8.00
N GLY A 206 -11.97 -15.60 -8.60
CA GLY A 206 -11.98 -16.89 -7.90
C GLY A 206 -10.62 -17.47 -7.48
N GLN A 207 -9.45 -16.89 -7.82
CA GLN A 207 -8.16 -17.54 -7.52
C GLN A 207 -7.44 -17.06 -6.25
N GLN A 208 -7.82 -15.92 -5.65
CA GLN A 208 -7.28 -15.52 -4.34
C GLN A 208 -8.30 -15.63 -3.21
N ALA A 209 -9.58 -15.37 -3.46
CA ALA A 209 -10.67 -15.77 -2.57
C ALA A 209 -10.97 -17.29 -2.66
N GLY A 210 -10.47 -17.95 -3.71
CA GLY A 210 -10.73 -19.36 -4.00
C GLY A 210 -9.51 -20.14 -4.50
N LYS A 211 -8.27 -19.70 -4.24
CA LYS A 211 -7.24 -20.71 -3.93
C LYS A 211 -7.74 -21.33 -2.65
N ARG A 212 -8.48 -22.45 -2.77
CA ARG A 212 -8.82 -23.33 -1.67
C ARG A 212 -7.51 -23.58 -0.96
N ARG A 213 -7.22 -22.81 0.10
CA ARG A 213 -5.98 -22.95 0.85
C ARG A 213 -5.99 -24.39 1.28
N THR A 214 -5.09 -25.18 0.71
CA THR A 214 -4.99 -26.57 1.06
C THR A 214 -4.21 -26.61 2.37
N PHE A 215 -4.37 -27.66 3.18
CA PHE A 215 -3.48 -27.82 4.33
C PHE A 215 -1.99 -27.81 3.93
N ARG A 216 -1.64 -28.20 2.69
CA ARG A 216 -0.27 -28.03 2.16
C ARG A 216 0.17 -26.57 2.04
N ASP A 217 -0.72 -25.67 1.66
CA ASP A 217 -0.42 -24.24 1.52
C ASP A 217 -0.21 -23.61 2.90
N LEU A 218 -1.09 -23.95 3.84
CA LEU A 218 -0.97 -23.53 5.25
C LEU A 218 0.32 -24.06 5.90
N ILE A 219 0.68 -25.33 5.65
CA ILE A 219 1.93 -25.91 6.17
C ILE A 219 3.17 -25.17 5.64
N ARG A 220 3.15 -24.72 4.38
CA ARG A 220 4.25 -23.93 3.79
C ARG A 220 4.28 -22.50 4.32
N GLU A 221 3.13 -21.83 4.38
CA GLU A 221 2.98 -20.43 4.84
C GLU A 221 3.42 -20.27 6.30
N TYR A 222 2.98 -21.18 7.17
CA TYR A 222 3.30 -21.16 8.60
C TYR A 222 4.58 -21.94 8.96
N ARG A 223 5.35 -22.43 7.97
CA ARG A 223 6.56 -23.25 8.16
C ARG A 223 6.35 -24.40 9.17
N LEU A 224 5.25 -25.14 9.03
CA LEU A 224 4.82 -26.20 9.94
C LEU A 224 5.34 -27.59 9.56
N THR A 225 6.31 -27.65 8.64
CA THR A 225 6.88 -28.92 8.16
C THR A 225 7.45 -29.69 9.35
N GLY A 226 6.87 -30.86 9.66
CA GLY A 226 7.23 -31.69 10.82
C GLY A 226 6.32 -31.54 12.05
N ARG A 227 5.68 -30.37 12.25
CA ARG A 227 4.82 -30.07 13.42
C ARG A 227 3.31 -30.14 13.16
N ALA A 228 2.92 -30.12 11.88
CA ALA A 228 1.52 -30.19 11.50
C ALA A 228 0.97 -31.62 11.62
N ARG A 229 -0.14 -31.78 12.36
CA ARG A 229 -0.92 -33.03 12.44
C ARG A 229 -2.35 -32.79 11.95
N ARG A 230 -2.90 -33.77 11.24
CA ARG A 230 -4.30 -33.75 10.79
C ARG A 230 -5.10 -34.72 11.65
N LEU A 231 -6.09 -34.22 12.38
CA LEU A 231 -6.95 -35.03 13.24
C LEU A 231 -8.40 -34.96 12.76
N ALA A 232 -9.09 -36.09 12.70
CA ALA A 232 -10.50 -36.14 12.32
C ALA A 232 -11.38 -36.32 13.56
N ILE A 233 -12.40 -35.47 13.72
CA ILE A 233 -13.39 -35.59 14.79
C ILE A 233 -14.37 -36.71 14.42
N ARG A 234 -14.31 -37.82 15.13
CA ARG A 234 -15.21 -38.96 14.92
C ARG A 234 -16.62 -38.67 15.45
N PRO A 235 -17.68 -39.26 14.86
CA PRO A 235 -19.02 -39.24 15.46
C PRO A 235 -18.97 -39.84 16.87
N GLY A 236 -19.43 -39.10 17.88
CA GLY A 236 -19.33 -39.49 19.30
C GLY A 236 -18.15 -38.88 20.07
N SER A 237 -17.33 -38.04 19.45
CA SER A 237 -16.28 -37.29 20.17
C SER A 237 -16.91 -36.24 21.11
N PRO A 238 -16.42 -36.09 22.36
CA PRO A 238 -16.88 -35.07 23.30
C PRO A 238 -16.63 -33.63 22.81
N MET A 239 -15.82 -33.47 21.75
CA MET A 239 -15.54 -32.17 21.14
C MET A 239 -16.66 -31.69 20.22
N VAL A 240 -17.60 -32.56 19.82
CA VAL A 240 -18.72 -32.18 18.95
C VAL A 240 -19.66 -31.23 19.70
N GLY A 241 -19.92 -30.07 19.12
CA GLY A 241 -20.79 -29.03 19.70
C GLY A 241 -20.11 -28.09 20.69
N GLN A 242 -18.83 -28.29 21.01
CA GLN A 242 -18.06 -27.36 21.84
C GLN A 242 -17.39 -26.28 20.99
N ARG A 243 -17.23 -25.07 21.56
CA ARG A 243 -16.51 -23.97 20.93
C ARG A 243 -15.00 -24.15 21.13
N LEU A 244 -14.24 -23.63 20.18
CA LEU A 244 -12.77 -23.71 20.21
C LEU A 244 -12.18 -23.09 21.48
N ASP A 245 -12.70 -21.93 21.92
CA ASP A 245 -12.22 -21.24 23.12
C ASP A 245 -12.51 -22.02 24.41
N ASP A 246 -13.68 -22.66 24.50
CA ASP A 246 -14.08 -23.43 25.68
C ASP A 246 -13.19 -24.66 25.91
N LEU A 247 -12.67 -25.22 24.82
CA LEU A 247 -11.81 -26.40 24.86
C LEU A 247 -10.38 -26.10 25.32
N LYS A 248 -9.96 -24.82 25.28
CA LYS A 248 -8.62 -24.36 25.69
C LYS A 248 -7.48 -25.27 25.21
N LEU A 249 -7.55 -25.75 23.96
CA LEU A 249 -6.66 -26.78 23.41
C LEU A 249 -5.18 -26.39 23.45
N ARG A 250 -4.90 -25.10 23.30
CA ARG A 250 -3.55 -24.55 23.39
C ARG A 250 -2.97 -24.65 24.80
N GLU A 251 -3.78 -24.35 25.83
CA GLU A 251 -3.35 -24.39 27.24
C GLU A 251 -3.26 -25.82 27.76
N ARG A 252 -4.23 -26.69 27.43
CA ARG A 252 -4.29 -28.06 27.97
C ARG A 252 -3.38 -29.05 27.26
N TYR A 253 -3.19 -28.90 25.95
CA TYR A 253 -2.55 -29.92 25.11
C TYR A 253 -1.43 -29.37 24.22
N GLY A 254 -1.07 -28.08 24.33
CA GLY A 254 -0.09 -27.46 23.44
C GLY A 254 -0.50 -27.50 21.95
N ALA A 255 -1.79 -27.69 21.69
CA ALA A 255 -2.35 -27.96 20.38
C ALA A 255 -3.02 -26.69 19.82
N ASN A 256 -2.43 -26.09 18.79
CA ASN A 256 -2.99 -24.90 18.16
C ASN A 256 -3.74 -25.25 16.87
N VAL A 257 -5.04 -24.95 16.81
CA VAL A 257 -5.86 -25.25 15.64
C VAL A 257 -5.69 -24.15 14.59
N ILE A 258 -5.13 -24.50 13.44
CA ILE A 258 -4.84 -23.55 12.36
C ILE A 258 -5.98 -23.48 11.35
N GLY A 259 -6.72 -24.57 11.16
CA GLY A 259 -7.83 -24.63 10.24
C GLY A 259 -8.68 -25.89 10.38
N VAL A 260 -9.95 -25.79 10.00
CA VAL A 260 -10.91 -26.90 9.97
C VAL A 260 -11.35 -27.16 8.54
N GLU A 261 -11.23 -28.39 8.07
CA GLU A 261 -11.80 -28.86 6.82
C GLU A 261 -13.15 -29.56 7.08
N ARG A 262 -14.23 -29.04 6.49
CA ARG A 262 -15.60 -29.50 6.69
C ARG A 262 -16.23 -29.97 5.39
N TRP A 263 -17.01 -31.05 5.43
CA TRP A 263 -17.79 -31.52 4.28
C TRP A 263 -19.06 -30.67 4.10
N ARG A 264 -19.22 -30.00 2.94
CA ARG A 264 -20.43 -29.25 2.59
C ARG A 264 -20.95 -29.66 1.21
N ARG A 265 -22.25 -30.02 1.16
CA ARG A 265 -23.07 -30.45 0.00
C ARG A 265 -22.49 -31.56 -0.88
N PHE A 266 -21.25 -31.49 -1.35
CA PHE A 266 -20.56 -32.54 -2.12
C PHE A 266 -19.02 -32.50 -2.05
N ARG A 267 -18.41 -31.60 -1.25
CA ARG A 267 -16.94 -31.38 -1.23
C ARG A 267 -16.43 -30.98 0.16
N ARG A 268 -15.13 -31.18 0.39
CA ARG A 268 -14.43 -30.64 1.57
C ARG A 268 -14.00 -29.20 1.34
N VAL A 269 -14.21 -28.35 2.34
CA VAL A 269 -13.88 -26.91 2.30
C VAL A 269 -13.18 -26.54 3.61
N ILE A 270 -12.06 -25.81 3.52
CA ILE A 270 -11.43 -25.22 4.72
C ILE A 270 -12.26 -24.03 5.18
N VAL A 271 -12.62 -24.03 6.46
CA VAL A 271 -13.37 -22.99 7.16
C VAL A 271 -12.39 -22.28 8.09
N ASN A 272 -12.37 -20.95 8.04
CA ASN A 272 -11.65 -20.15 9.03
C ASN A 272 -12.28 -20.37 10.41
N VAL A 273 -11.44 -20.68 11.38
CA VAL A 273 -11.87 -21.03 12.74
C VAL A 273 -11.60 -19.82 13.63
N ASN A 274 -12.66 -19.21 14.12
CA ASN A 274 -12.58 -18.21 15.19
C ASN A 274 -12.97 -18.87 16.53
N GLY A 275 -12.63 -18.27 17.66
CA GLY A 275 -12.84 -18.84 19.00
C GLY A 275 -14.27 -19.32 19.32
N VAL A 276 -15.27 -18.68 18.69
CA VAL A 276 -16.70 -19.01 18.83
C VAL A 276 -17.16 -20.17 17.92
N SER A 277 -16.26 -20.74 17.10
CA SER A 277 -16.62 -21.76 16.12
C SER A 277 -16.84 -23.11 16.78
N GLU A 278 -18.00 -23.71 16.53
CA GLU A 278 -18.32 -25.05 17.03
C GLU A 278 -17.82 -26.15 16.10
N PHE A 279 -17.26 -27.18 16.71
CA PHE A 279 -16.82 -28.39 16.02
C PHE A 279 -17.99 -29.30 15.68
N ARG A 280 -17.97 -29.88 14.48
CA ARG A 280 -18.97 -30.85 14.01
C ARG A 280 -18.35 -32.22 13.85
N ALA A 281 -19.19 -33.26 13.96
CA ALA A 281 -18.79 -34.61 13.61
C ALA A 281 -18.28 -34.63 12.15
N ARG A 282 -17.15 -35.33 11.93
CA ARG A 282 -16.43 -35.46 10.64
C ARG A 282 -15.65 -34.23 10.18
N ASP A 283 -15.50 -33.20 11.02
CA ASP A 283 -14.54 -32.13 10.76
C ASP A 283 -13.10 -32.69 10.84
N VAL A 284 -12.21 -32.20 9.96
CA VAL A 284 -10.78 -32.52 9.98
C VAL A 284 -10.01 -31.28 10.40
N LEU A 285 -9.31 -31.36 11.51
CA LEU A 285 -8.50 -30.28 12.09
C LEU A 285 -7.08 -30.36 11.58
N LEU A 286 -6.48 -29.21 11.24
CA LEU A 286 -5.03 -29.06 11.16
C LEU A 286 -4.53 -28.40 12.44
N ILE A 287 -3.69 -29.13 13.15
CA ILE A 287 -3.15 -28.71 14.44
C ILE A 287 -1.64 -28.54 14.31
N ASP A 288 -1.11 -27.44 14.82
CA ASP A 288 0.29 -27.26 15.15
C ASP A 288 0.51 -27.72 16.59
N MET A 289 1.26 -28.80 16.75
CA MET A 289 1.70 -29.27 18.05
C MET A 289 3.05 -28.63 18.32
N SER A 290 3.13 -27.75 19.33
CA SER A 290 4.38 -27.07 19.68
C SER A 290 5.40 -28.00 20.36
N ALA A 291 5.04 -29.24 20.69
CA ALA A 291 5.92 -30.26 21.23
C ALA A 291 6.17 -31.36 20.18
N ALA A 292 7.44 -31.52 19.78
CA ALA A 292 7.87 -32.53 18.82
C ALA A 292 8.19 -33.91 19.46
N GLU A 293 7.94 -34.09 20.75
CA GLU A 293 8.21 -35.34 21.48
C GLU A 293 7.04 -35.68 22.41
N VAL A 294 6.10 -36.49 21.90
CA VAL A 294 5.62 -37.78 22.45
C VAL A 294 4.96 -38.55 21.30
#